data_AF-A0A8T6H7I4-F1
#
_entry.id   AF-A0A8T6H7I4-F1
#
_cell.length_a   1.000
_cell.length_b   1.000
_cell.length_c   1.000
_cell.angle_alpha   90.00
_cell.angle_beta   90.00
_cell.angle_gamma   90.00
#
_symmetry.space_group_name_H-M   'P 1'
#
loop_
_entity.id
_entity.type
_entity.pdbx_description
1 polymer ?
#
loop_
_entity_poly.entity_id
_entity_poly.type
_entity_poly.pdbx_seq_one_letter_code
_entity_poly.pdbx_strand_id
1 'polypeptide(L)'
;MGFSEKKWSMVQKIQPGDQLLCYMIKQKCFFAILQVTGKPFHSTDRISEDGDYPARVSVIVVLDLKPEMAVPVVGLIGELSYLPFESSKSWGVHFRGLPKPESKADADKIVAALQVAKGSNGPLSKTPVKHSHDEIQWLLLSLGNAIKLDLWVAKNDRHRSFQGNEFSEFPKLRSRLPIQFDLATQRTIELIDVLWLKGNSIIAAFEIEHTTSIYSGILRMSDLLAQQPNINIDLYIVAPDVRRDKVKTEINRPTFRNLGLPRHCRYIGYSKLTKKIEQAKRGGFLHHLNHTILDELAERLTN
;
A
#
# COMPACT_ATOMS: atom_id res chain seq x y z
N MET A 1 4.49 2.07 -35.68
CA MET A 1 5.50 2.17 -34.60
C MET A 1 6.89 1.99 -35.21
N GLY A 2 7.88 2.79 -34.79
CA GLY A 2 9.25 2.71 -35.29
C GLY A 2 10.26 2.34 -34.21
N PHE A 3 11.33 1.66 -34.63
CA PHE A 3 12.46 1.23 -33.81
C PHE A 3 13.77 1.58 -34.53
N SER A 4 14.88 1.61 -33.77
CA SER A 4 16.20 1.82 -34.38
C SER A 4 16.61 0.62 -35.23
N GLU A 5 17.44 0.85 -36.25
CA GLU A 5 17.89 -0.21 -37.16
C GLU A 5 18.57 -1.38 -36.43
N LYS A 6 19.30 -1.09 -35.35
CA LYS A 6 19.94 -2.09 -34.47
C LYS A 6 18.96 -3.10 -33.86
N LYS A 7 17.66 -2.82 -33.91
CA LYS A 7 16.60 -3.68 -33.37
C LYS A 7 15.87 -4.50 -34.44
N TRP A 8 16.26 -4.41 -35.71
CA TRP A 8 15.56 -5.08 -36.81
C TRP A 8 15.32 -6.57 -36.57
N SER A 9 16.34 -7.31 -36.14
CA SER A 9 16.22 -8.76 -35.84
C SER A 9 15.20 -9.10 -34.75
N MET A 10 14.93 -8.17 -33.83
CA MET A 10 13.89 -8.32 -32.80
C MET A 10 12.52 -7.96 -33.38
N VAL A 11 12.45 -6.88 -34.16
CA VAL A 11 11.21 -6.41 -34.81
C VAL A 11 10.67 -7.45 -35.79
N GLN A 12 11.54 -8.16 -36.51
CA GLN A 12 11.16 -9.24 -37.43
C GLN A 12 10.36 -10.38 -36.78
N LYS A 13 10.45 -10.55 -35.46
CA LYS A 13 9.73 -11.59 -34.72
C LYS A 13 8.28 -11.21 -34.44
N ILE A 14 7.94 -9.92 -34.53
CA ILE A 14 6.60 -9.40 -34.25
C ILE A 14 5.65 -9.81 -35.39
N GLN A 15 4.46 -10.31 -35.03
CA GLN A 15 3.44 -10.76 -35.97
C GLN A 15 2.16 -9.90 -35.89
N PRO A 16 1.37 -9.83 -36.97
CA PRO A 16 0.01 -9.31 -36.91
C PRO A 16 -0.80 -10.01 -35.81
N GLY A 17 -1.51 -9.24 -34.99
CA GLY A 17 -2.23 -9.73 -33.81
C GLY A 17 -1.50 -9.51 -32.49
N ASP A 18 -0.16 -9.36 -32.51
CA ASP A 18 0.61 -9.06 -31.31
C ASP A 18 0.21 -7.72 -30.70
N GLN A 19 0.26 -7.66 -29.37
CA GLN A 19 0.08 -6.42 -28.62
C GLN A 19 1.43 -5.88 -28.13
N LEU A 20 1.64 -4.58 -28.35
CA LEU A 20 2.81 -3.87 -27.84
C LEU A 20 2.40 -3.06 -26.61
N LEU A 21 3.03 -3.36 -25.47
CA LEU A 21 2.91 -2.59 -24.24
C LEU A 21 3.92 -1.44 -24.27
N CYS A 22 3.44 -0.21 -24.38
CA CYS A 22 4.30 0.96 -24.53
C CYS A 22 4.72 1.53 -23.17
N TYR A 23 6.04 1.73 -23.03
CA TYR A 23 6.68 2.23 -21.82
C TYR A 23 7.47 3.51 -22.09
N MET A 24 7.29 4.53 -21.25
CA MET A 24 8.07 5.77 -21.29
C MET A 24 9.27 5.68 -20.35
N ILE A 25 10.49 5.77 -20.91
CA ILE A 25 11.74 5.61 -20.14
C ILE A 25 11.94 6.72 -19.11
N LYS A 26 11.74 7.99 -19.50
CA LYS A 26 11.97 9.15 -18.61
C LYS A 26 10.99 9.16 -17.43
N GLN A 27 9.72 8.88 -17.70
CA GLN A 27 8.62 8.91 -16.71
C GLN A 27 8.44 7.59 -15.96
N LYS A 28 9.05 6.50 -16.46
CA LYS A 28 9.00 5.17 -15.85
C LYS A 28 7.57 4.62 -15.72
N CYS A 29 6.77 4.76 -16.76
CA CYS A 29 5.36 4.37 -16.76
C CYS A 29 4.94 3.68 -18.06
N PHE A 30 3.96 2.79 -17.97
CA PHE A 30 3.20 2.28 -19.10
C PHE A 30 2.07 3.25 -19.44
N PHE A 31 1.80 3.48 -20.72
CA PHE A 31 0.80 4.48 -21.13
C PHE A 31 -0.09 4.06 -22.30
N ALA A 32 0.34 3.11 -23.12
CA ALA A 32 -0.42 2.72 -24.29
C ALA A 32 -0.34 1.21 -24.58
N ILE A 33 -1.36 0.73 -25.27
CA ILE A 33 -1.44 -0.59 -25.87
C ILE A 33 -1.65 -0.38 -27.37
N LEU A 34 -0.75 -0.94 -28.17
CA LEU A 34 -0.87 -0.94 -29.63
C LEU A 34 -1.12 -2.37 -30.10
N GLN A 35 -1.95 -2.55 -31.13
CA GLN A 35 -2.12 -3.84 -31.78
C GLN A 35 -1.48 -3.81 -33.16
N VAL A 36 -0.64 -4.81 -33.43
CA VAL A 36 0.07 -4.95 -34.70
C VAL A 36 -0.89 -5.44 -35.78
N THR A 37 -0.91 -4.76 -36.92
CA THR A 37 -1.81 -5.05 -38.04
C THR A 37 -1.10 -5.55 -39.28
N GLY A 38 0.23 -5.41 -39.35
CA GLY A 38 1.01 -5.78 -40.52
C GLY A 38 2.37 -6.34 -40.16
N LYS A 39 3.02 -6.98 -41.13
CA LYS A 39 4.36 -7.53 -40.98
C LYS A 39 5.41 -6.41 -40.80
N PRO A 40 6.53 -6.69 -40.14
CA PRO A 40 7.68 -5.79 -40.08
C PRO A 40 8.16 -5.32 -41.45
N PHE A 41 8.53 -4.04 -41.55
CA PHE A 41 9.05 -3.44 -42.77
C PHE A 41 10.05 -2.31 -42.46
N HIS A 42 10.85 -1.93 -43.45
CA HIS A 42 11.68 -0.73 -43.40
C HIS A 42 10.98 0.44 -44.06
N SER A 43 11.11 1.64 -43.48
CA SER A 43 10.73 2.88 -44.15
C SER A 43 11.64 4.03 -43.71
N THR A 44 11.88 4.95 -44.64
CA THR A 44 12.67 6.17 -44.45
C THR A 44 11.81 7.40 -44.11
N ASP A 45 10.48 7.27 -44.04
CA ASP A 45 9.60 8.43 -43.82
C ASP A 45 9.82 9.01 -42.42
N ARG A 46 9.93 10.33 -42.27
CA ARG A 46 10.17 10.90 -40.95
C ARG A 46 8.91 10.82 -40.09
N ILE A 47 8.98 10.11 -38.96
CA ILE A 47 7.86 9.95 -38.00
C ILE A 47 8.13 10.57 -36.62
N SER A 48 9.36 11.00 -36.35
CA SER A 48 9.76 11.64 -35.11
C SER A 48 10.82 12.71 -35.39
N GLU A 49 10.85 13.75 -34.57
CA GLU A 49 11.89 14.77 -34.62
C GLU A 49 13.22 14.25 -34.03
N ASP A 50 13.14 13.28 -33.11
CA ASP A 50 14.27 12.78 -32.31
C ASP A 50 15.18 11.76 -33.04
N GLY A 51 14.83 11.39 -34.27
CA GLY A 51 15.68 10.53 -35.12
C GLY A 51 14.93 9.65 -36.10
N ASP A 52 15.72 8.96 -36.92
CA ASP A 52 15.23 8.05 -37.96
C ASP A 52 15.06 6.65 -37.36
N TYR A 53 13.81 6.21 -37.23
CA TYR A 53 13.43 4.89 -36.69
C TYR A 53 12.96 3.98 -37.85
N PRO A 54 13.89 3.44 -38.66
CA PRO A 54 13.56 2.80 -39.94
C PRO A 54 12.90 1.44 -39.81
N ALA A 55 13.16 0.68 -38.75
CA ALA A 55 12.56 -0.63 -38.49
C ALA A 55 11.13 -0.44 -37.96
N ARG A 56 10.09 -0.86 -38.69
CA ARG A 56 8.70 -0.54 -38.38
C ARG A 56 7.77 -1.73 -38.34
N VAL A 57 6.66 -1.52 -37.66
CA VAL A 57 5.45 -2.34 -37.72
C VAL A 57 4.23 -1.44 -37.81
N SER A 58 3.25 -1.85 -38.62
CA SER A 58 1.94 -1.21 -38.70
C SER A 58 1.12 -1.54 -37.47
N VAL A 59 0.50 -0.53 -36.89
CA VAL A 59 -0.22 -0.66 -35.61
C VAL A 59 -1.49 0.19 -35.60
N ILE A 60 -2.46 -0.24 -34.82
CA ILE A 60 -3.58 0.58 -34.36
C ILE A 60 -3.45 0.84 -32.85
N VAL A 61 -3.96 1.98 -32.40
CA VAL A 61 -3.99 2.35 -30.98
C VAL A 61 -5.21 1.68 -30.34
N VAL A 62 -4.98 0.77 -29.39
CA VAL A 62 -6.05 0.13 -28.59
C VAL A 62 -6.37 0.98 -27.37
N LEU A 63 -5.33 1.47 -26.73
CA LEU A 63 -5.40 2.31 -25.53
C LEU A 63 -4.25 3.30 -25.56
N ASP A 64 -4.54 4.55 -25.24
CA ASP A 64 -3.55 5.61 -25.09
C ASP A 64 -3.96 6.50 -23.93
N LEU A 65 -3.00 6.81 -23.07
CA LEU A 65 -3.17 7.62 -21.87
C LEU A 65 -2.23 8.81 -21.93
N LYS A 66 -2.75 9.98 -21.54
CA LYS A 66 -1.90 11.14 -21.33
C LYS A 66 -0.84 10.84 -20.25
N PRO A 67 0.34 11.49 -20.29
CA PRO A 67 1.40 11.26 -19.31
C PRO A 67 0.95 11.37 -17.85
N GLU A 68 -0.01 12.26 -17.56
CA GLU A 68 -0.58 12.45 -16.23
C GLU A 68 -1.37 11.23 -15.72
N MET A 69 -1.86 10.39 -16.64
CA MET A 69 -2.74 9.24 -16.41
C MET A 69 -2.02 7.90 -16.52
N ALA A 70 -0.77 7.91 -17.01
CA ALA A 70 0.02 6.72 -17.26
C ALA A 70 0.29 5.92 -15.97
N VAL A 71 0.41 4.61 -16.09
CA VAL A 71 0.61 3.68 -14.98
C VAL A 71 2.10 3.60 -14.63
N PRO A 72 2.55 4.12 -13.47
CA PRO A 72 3.94 4.03 -13.07
C PRO A 72 4.34 2.58 -12.82
N VAL A 73 5.53 2.17 -13.28
CA VAL A 73 6.03 0.80 -13.04
C VAL A 73 6.09 0.49 -11.55
N VAL A 74 6.48 1.48 -10.74
CA VAL A 74 6.48 1.36 -9.27
C VAL A 74 5.09 1.13 -8.65
N GLY A 75 4.02 1.40 -9.39
CA GLY A 75 2.65 1.07 -9.01
C GLY A 75 2.32 -0.42 -9.15
N LEU A 76 3.18 -1.20 -9.82
CA LEU A 76 3.00 -2.63 -10.08
C LEU A 76 4.00 -3.49 -9.28
N ILE A 77 4.61 -2.93 -8.23
CA ILE A 77 5.51 -3.70 -7.35
C ILE A 77 4.72 -4.82 -6.69
N GLY A 78 5.27 -6.04 -6.71
CA GLY A 78 4.61 -7.25 -6.22
C GLY A 78 3.67 -7.90 -7.21
N GLU A 79 3.23 -7.15 -8.21
CA GLU A 79 2.36 -7.65 -9.26
C GLU A 79 3.18 -8.26 -10.40
N LEU A 80 4.29 -7.63 -10.80
CA LEU A 80 5.12 -8.15 -11.90
C LEU A 80 6.20 -9.10 -11.38
N SER A 81 6.42 -10.21 -12.08
CA SER A 81 7.41 -11.23 -11.72
C SER A 81 8.83 -10.67 -11.55
N TYR A 82 9.18 -9.68 -12.36
CA TYR A 82 10.47 -8.98 -12.35
C TYR A 82 10.49 -7.72 -11.47
N LEU A 83 9.41 -7.49 -10.72
CA LEU A 83 9.27 -6.39 -9.77
C LEU A 83 8.78 -6.90 -8.40
N PRO A 84 9.47 -7.89 -7.77
CA PRO A 84 9.08 -8.40 -6.46
C PRO A 84 9.32 -7.34 -5.37
N PHE A 85 8.55 -7.43 -4.26
CA PHE A 85 8.67 -6.51 -3.13
C PHE A 85 10.07 -6.53 -2.46
N GLU A 86 10.75 -7.67 -2.50
CA GLU A 86 12.00 -7.93 -1.77
C GLU A 86 13.26 -7.35 -2.45
N SER A 87 13.23 -7.10 -3.77
CA SER A 87 14.41 -6.66 -4.54
C SER A 87 14.11 -5.62 -5.63
N SER A 88 13.39 -4.56 -5.26
CA SER A 88 12.99 -3.49 -6.19
C SER A 88 14.13 -2.57 -6.71
N LYS A 89 15.40 -2.85 -6.39
CA LYS A 89 16.51 -1.95 -6.77
C LYS A 89 17.04 -2.15 -8.20
N SER A 90 16.63 -3.19 -8.94
CA SER A 90 17.20 -3.52 -10.26
C SER A 90 16.21 -3.71 -11.41
N TRP A 91 14.91 -3.46 -11.21
CA TRP A 91 13.88 -3.69 -12.24
C TRP A 91 14.11 -2.86 -13.53
N GLY A 92 14.82 -1.73 -13.45
CA GLY A 92 15.16 -0.92 -14.62
C GLY A 92 15.97 -1.68 -15.68
N VAL A 93 16.68 -2.75 -15.29
CA VAL A 93 17.36 -3.64 -16.24
C VAL A 93 16.36 -4.34 -17.16
N HIS A 94 15.15 -4.62 -16.68
CA HIS A 94 14.10 -5.25 -17.48
C HIS A 94 13.71 -4.40 -18.70
N PHE A 95 13.76 -3.07 -18.58
CA PHE A 95 13.41 -2.15 -19.68
C PHE A 95 14.60 -1.82 -20.59
N ARG A 96 15.77 -2.43 -20.39
CA ARG A 96 16.91 -2.29 -21.29
C ARG A 96 16.73 -3.17 -22.51
N GLY A 97 17.07 -2.64 -23.68
CA GLY A 97 17.17 -3.43 -24.90
C GLY A 97 15.85 -3.78 -25.60
N LEU A 98 14.76 -3.08 -25.29
CA LEU A 98 13.45 -3.19 -25.96
C LEU A 98 13.54 -3.08 -27.51
N PRO A 99 12.58 -3.66 -28.26
CA PRO A 99 11.41 -4.44 -27.81
C PRO A 99 11.80 -5.86 -27.40
N LYS A 100 11.00 -6.47 -26.51
CA LYS A 100 11.19 -7.87 -26.07
C LYS A 100 9.84 -8.51 -25.70
N PRO A 101 9.74 -9.85 -25.69
CA PRO A 101 8.55 -10.55 -25.22
C PRO A 101 8.28 -10.26 -23.74
N GLU A 102 7.00 -10.15 -23.39
CA GLU A 102 6.50 -10.05 -22.02
C GLU A 102 5.75 -11.35 -21.65
N SER A 103 5.85 -11.78 -20.39
CA SER A 103 5.11 -12.96 -19.93
C SER A 103 3.61 -12.69 -19.97
N LYS A 104 2.80 -13.70 -20.30
CA LYS A 104 1.33 -13.51 -20.36
C LYS A 104 0.76 -13.02 -19.01
N ALA A 105 1.26 -13.58 -17.90
CA ALA A 105 0.83 -13.20 -16.57
C ALA A 105 1.16 -11.74 -16.21
N ASP A 106 2.36 -11.25 -16.57
CA ASP A 106 2.74 -9.86 -16.31
C ASP A 106 2.03 -8.90 -17.28
N ALA A 107 1.89 -9.31 -18.55
CA ALA A 107 1.16 -8.55 -19.56
C ALA A 107 -0.30 -8.32 -19.15
N ASP A 108 -0.98 -9.35 -18.65
CA ASP A 108 -2.38 -9.25 -18.21
C ASP A 108 -2.54 -8.23 -17.05
N LYS A 109 -1.57 -8.19 -16.13
CA LYS A 109 -1.56 -7.21 -15.03
C LYS A 109 -1.31 -5.78 -15.53
N ILE A 110 -0.39 -5.59 -16.48
CA ILE A 110 -0.13 -4.28 -17.10
C ILE A 110 -1.37 -3.80 -17.87
N VAL A 111 -2.00 -4.68 -18.66
CA VAL A 111 -3.22 -4.36 -19.43
C VAL A 111 -4.37 -3.99 -18.49
N ALA A 112 -4.60 -4.77 -17.43
CA ALA A 112 -5.62 -4.47 -16.43
C ALA A 112 -5.40 -3.09 -15.79
N ALA A 113 -4.15 -2.78 -15.40
CA ALA A 113 -3.82 -1.48 -14.84
C ALA A 113 -4.07 -0.33 -15.84
N LEU A 114 -3.69 -0.49 -17.11
CA LEU A 114 -3.95 0.52 -18.14
C LEU A 114 -5.45 0.75 -18.37
N GLN A 115 -6.26 -0.31 -18.39
CA GLN A 115 -7.72 -0.21 -18.54
C GLN A 115 -8.35 0.52 -17.34
N VAL A 116 -7.91 0.22 -16.13
CA VAL A 116 -8.36 0.94 -14.92
C VAL A 116 -7.98 2.42 -14.99
N ALA A 117 -6.76 2.76 -15.44
CA ALA A 117 -6.35 4.15 -15.61
C ALA A 117 -7.18 4.89 -16.68
N LYS A 118 -7.59 4.19 -17.75
CA LYS A 118 -8.44 4.76 -18.81
C LYS A 118 -9.88 5.04 -18.33
N GLY A 119 -10.45 4.15 -17.52
CA GLY A 119 -11.82 4.29 -17.00
C GLY A 119 -11.94 5.25 -15.80
N SER A 120 -10.83 5.58 -15.15
CA SER A 120 -10.77 6.58 -14.09
C SER A 120 -10.56 7.97 -14.71
N ASN A 121 -11.36 9.00 -14.36
CA ASN A 121 -11.11 10.39 -14.77
C ASN A 121 -9.89 11.05 -14.06
N GLY A 122 -8.93 10.24 -13.62
CA GLY A 122 -7.66 10.66 -13.02
C GLY A 122 -6.68 9.49 -13.04
N PRO A 123 -5.37 9.73 -12.88
CA PRO A 123 -4.40 8.65 -12.84
C PRO A 123 -4.83 7.57 -11.86
N LEU A 124 -4.51 6.30 -12.18
CA LEU A 124 -4.14 5.36 -11.12
C LEU A 124 -3.00 6.04 -10.37
N SER A 125 -3.35 6.66 -9.25
CA SER A 125 -2.52 7.66 -8.56
C SER A 125 -1.10 7.13 -8.43
N LYS A 126 -0.13 7.99 -8.75
CA LYS A 126 1.30 7.81 -8.43
C LYS A 126 1.41 7.09 -7.08
N THR A 127 2.21 6.02 -7.01
CA THR A 127 2.45 5.11 -5.86
C THR A 127 1.33 4.10 -5.51
N PRO A 128 1.65 2.83 -5.13
CA PRO A 128 0.75 2.09 -4.23
C PRO A 128 0.48 3.04 -3.07
N VAL A 129 -0.77 3.41 -2.79
CA VAL A 129 -1.12 4.53 -1.90
C VAL A 129 -0.16 4.53 -0.72
N LYS A 130 0.78 5.50 -0.73
CA LYS A 130 1.83 5.56 0.27
C LYS A 130 1.18 6.16 1.50
N HIS A 131 0.37 5.35 2.18
CA HIS A 131 -0.31 5.78 3.39
C HIS A 131 0.74 6.28 4.36
N SER A 132 0.65 7.51 4.84
CA SER A 132 1.56 8.02 5.87
C SER A 132 1.21 7.40 7.22
N HIS A 133 2.14 7.46 8.17
CA HIS A 133 1.83 7.10 9.55
C HIS A 133 0.65 7.95 10.08
N ASP A 134 0.70 9.26 9.81
CA ASP A 134 -0.34 10.23 10.18
C ASP A 134 -1.72 9.91 9.55
N GLU A 135 -1.76 9.46 8.30
CA GLU A 135 -3.00 9.05 7.63
C GLU A 135 -3.64 7.86 8.35
N ILE A 136 -2.85 6.86 8.70
CA ILE A 136 -3.36 5.66 9.37
C ILE A 136 -3.81 5.99 10.80
N GLN A 137 -3.07 6.84 11.52
CA GLN A 137 -3.51 7.36 12.83
C GLN A 137 -4.86 8.05 12.69
N TRP A 138 -5.00 8.98 11.74
CA TRP A 138 -6.24 9.70 11.48
C TRP A 138 -7.42 8.77 11.19
N LEU A 139 -7.19 7.75 10.35
CA LEU A 139 -8.23 6.77 9.99
C LEU A 139 -8.69 5.95 11.20
N LEU A 140 -7.77 5.52 12.07
CA LEU A 140 -8.09 4.79 13.29
C LEU A 140 -8.83 5.68 14.31
N LEU A 141 -8.41 6.92 14.48
CA LEU A 141 -9.10 7.89 15.34
C LEU A 141 -10.51 8.19 14.82
N SER A 142 -10.66 8.39 13.51
CA SER A 142 -11.95 8.60 12.85
C SER A 142 -12.89 7.41 13.06
N LEU A 143 -12.37 6.19 12.90
CA LEU A 143 -13.15 4.97 13.10
C LEU A 143 -13.59 4.82 14.56
N GLY A 144 -12.67 5.01 15.51
CA GLY A 144 -12.98 4.97 16.95
C GLY A 144 -14.03 6.02 17.36
N ASN A 145 -13.92 7.24 16.83
CA ASN A 145 -14.91 8.30 17.03
C ASN A 145 -16.29 7.89 16.49
N ALA A 146 -16.33 7.32 15.28
CA ALA A 146 -17.58 6.90 14.64
C ALA A 146 -18.32 5.83 15.45
N ILE A 147 -17.58 4.94 16.12
CA ILE A 147 -18.14 3.91 17.03
C ILE A 147 -18.27 4.38 18.49
N LYS A 148 -18.20 5.71 18.71
CA LYS A 148 -18.46 6.42 19.98
C LYS A 148 -17.51 6.09 21.12
N LEU A 149 -16.28 5.66 20.83
CA LEU A 149 -15.26 5.38 21.84
C LEU A 149 -14.51 6.64 22.26
N ASP A 150 -13.87 6.56 23.42
CA ASP A 150 -12.87 7.54 23.84
C ASP A 150 -11.54 7.23 23.16
N LEU A 151 -10.80 8.27 22.81
CA LEU A 151 -9.62 8.16 21.95
C LEU A 151 -8.35 8.60 22.69
N TRP A 152 -7.24 7.98 22.33
CA TRP A 152 -5.90 8.44 22.65
C TRP A 152 -5.06 8.38 21.39
N VAL A 153 -4.22 9.39 21.20
CA VAL A 153 -3.11 9.37 20.25
C VAL A 153 -1.82 9.54 21.04
N ALA A 154 -0.74 8.91 20.56
CA ALA A 154 0.56 8.98 21.20
C ALA A 154 0.91 10.41 21.59
N LYS A 155 1.47 10.57 22.79
CA LYS A 155 1.75 11.89 23.38
C LYS A 155 2.63 12.76 22.48
N ASN A 156 3.59 12.15 21.79
CA ASN A 156 4.50 12.79 20.85
C ASN A 156 3.83 13.19 19.52
N ASP A 157 2.65 12.64 19.20
CA ASP A 157 1.98 12.87 17.92
C ASP A 157 0.73 13.76 18.04
N ARG A 158 0.41 14.26 19.25
CA ARG A 158 -0.78 15.10 19.49
C ARG A 158 -0.90 16.38 18.65
N HIS A 159 0.24 16.91 18.22
CA HIS A 159 0.31 18.15 17.42
C HIS A 159 0.30 17.88 15.91
N ARG A 160 0.21 16.61 15.50
CA ARG A 160 0.14 16.24 14.09
C ARG A 160 -1.25 16.51 13.54
N SER A 161 -1.31 16.65 12.22
CA SER A 161 -2.52 16.88 11.47
C SER A 161 -2.55 16.02 10.22
N PHE A 162 -3.76 15.76 9.72
CA PHE A 162 -3.97 15.10 8.44
C PHE A 162 -5.05 15.84 7.66
N GLN A 163 -4.77 16.15 6.39
CA GLN A 163 -5.66 16.93 5.51
C GLN A 163 -6.12 18.28 6.11
N GLY A 164 -5.26 18.92 6.89
CA GLY A 164 -5.52 20.24 7.48
C GLY A 164 -6.30 20.22 8.80
N ASN A 165 -6.64 19.05 9.34
CA ASN A 165 -7.30 18.91 10.64
C ASN A 165 -6.30 18.34 11.66
N GLU A 166 -6.20 18.93 12.83
CA GLU A 166 -5.35 18.42 13.90
C GLU A 166 -5.95 17.19 14.58
N PHE A 167 -5.11 16.29 15.09
CA PHE A 167 -5.58 15.16 15.88
C PHE A 167 -6.27 15.63 17.17
N SER A 168 -5.87 16.78 17.70
CA SER A 168 -6.45 17.41 18.89
C SER A 168 -7.94 17.74 18.74
N GLU A 169 -8.44 17.87 17.51
CA GLU A 169 -9.83 18.26 17.20
C GLU A 169 -10.84 17.11 17.40
N PHE A 170 -10.39 15.86 17.60
CA PHE A 170 -11.30 14.75 17.84
C PHE A 170 -12.08 14.94 19.17
N PRO A 171 -13.44 14.97 19.15
CA PRO A 171 -14.24 15.36 20.32
C PRO A 171 -14.02 14.54 21.59
N LYS A 172 -13.68 13.25 21.44
CA LYS A 172 -13.45 12.32 22.55
C LYS A 172 -11.97 11.99 22.78
N LEU A 173 -11.05 12.83 22.29
CA LEU A 173 -9.64 12.66 22.56
C LEU A 173 -9.34 12.98 24.04
N ARG A 174 -8.82 11.99 24.76
CA ARG A 174 -8.47 12.11 26.18
C ARG A 174 -7.20 12.94 26.34
N SER A 175 -7.26 13.98 27.16
CA SER A 175 -6.09 14.78 27.53
C SER A 175 -5.09 14.02 28.42
N ARG A 176 -5.57 13.04 29.18
CA ARG A 176 -4.78 12.12 30.03
C ARG A 176 -5.37 10.71 29.98
N LEU A 177 -4.51 9.69 29.98
CA LEU A 177 -4.96 8.31 30.19
C LEU A 177 -5.40 8.13 31.65
N PRO A 178 -6.37 7.26 31.93
CA PRO A 178 -6.68 6.84 33.29
C PRO A 178 -5.42 6.32 33.97
N ILE A 179 -5.12 6.81 35.19
CA ILE A 179 -3.98 6.32 35.96
C ILE A 179 -4.34 4.90 36.42
N GLN A 180 -3.73 3.92 35.76
CA GLN A 180 -3.96 2.49 36.00
C GLN A 180 -2.67 1.71 36.22
N PHE A 181 -1.53 2.34 35.98
CA PHE A 181 -0.22 1.72 35.94
C PHE A 181 0.79 2.52 36.77
N ASP A 182 1.93 1.90 37.10
CA ASP A 182 3.06 2.64 37.63
C ASP A 182 3.57 3.68 36.62
N LEU A 183 4.38 4.64 37.09
CA LEU A 183 4.82 5.76 36.26
C LEU A 183 5.67 5.33 35.06
N ALA A 184 6.43 4.24 35.14
CA ALA A 184 7.27 3.79 34.04
C ALA A 184 6.40 3.17 32.94
N THR A 185 5.50 2.26 33.30
CA THR A 185 4.56 1.64 32.36
C THR A 185 3.59 2.65 31.77
N GLN A 186 3.11 3.61 32.55
CA GLN A 186 2.27 4.70 32.06
C GLN A 186 2.97 5.48 30.93
N ARG A 187 4.26 5.81 31.11
CA ARG A 187 5.05 6.52 30.08
C ARG A 187 5.20 5.71 28.80
N THR A 188 5.38 4.39 28.90
CA THR A 188 5.45 3.50 27.74
C THR A 188 4.12 3.45 26.99
N ILE A 189 3.01 3.30 27.71
CA ILE A 189 1.65 3.24 27.13
C ILE A 189 1.26 4.58 26.49
N GLU A 190 1.67 5.71 27.06
CA GLU A 190 1.45 7.05 26.48
C GLU A 190 2.10 7.23 25.09
N LEU A 191 3.05 6.37 24.73
CA LEU A 191 3.73 6.36 23.43
C LEU A 191 3.13 5.37 22.43
N ILE A 192 2.08 4.61 22.78
CA ILE A 192 1.37 3.77 21.81
C ILE A 192 0.62 4.68 20.83
N ASP A 193 0.70 4.37 19.53
CA ASP A 193 0.29 5.27 18.44
C ASP A 193 -1.19 5.68 18.56
N VAL A 194 -2.08 4.70 18.77
CA VAL A 194 -3.52 4.96 19.02
C VAL A 194 -4.05 3.97 20.07
N LEU A 195 -4.84 4.47 21.03
CA LEU A 195 -5.64 3.62 21.92
C LEU A 195 -7.13 3.96 21.79
N TRP A 196 -7.96 2.94 21.89
CA TRP A 196 -9.40 3.10 22.07
C TRP A 196 -9.81 2.69 23.47
N LEU A 197 -10.65 3.52 24.09
CA LEU A 197 -11.11 3.35 25.45
C LEU A 197 -12.63 3.34 25.52
N LYS A 198 -13.17 2.58 26.47
CA LYS A 198 -14.58 2.61 26.86
C LYS A 198 -14.65 2.97 28.35
N GLY A 199 -14.97 4.23 28.64
CA GLY A 199 -14.86 4.75 30.00
C GLY A 199 -13.40 4.82 30.41
N ASN A 200 -13.03 4.13 31.49
CA ASN A 200 -11.64 4.06 31.94
C ASN A 200 -10.88 2.86 31.38
N SER A 201 -11.52 1.90 30.71
CA SER A 201 -10.85 0.69 30.23
C SER A 201 -10.31 0.88 28.82
N ILE A 202 -9.03 0.58 28.61
CA ILE A 202 -8.46 0.40 27.28
C ILE A 202 -9.06 -0.89 26.70
N ILE A 203 -9.59 -0.83 25.48
CA ILE A 203 -10.18 -2.01 24.80
C ILE A 203 -9.39 -2.42 23.55
N ALA A 204 -8.68 -1.48 22.93
CA ALA A 204 -7.82 -1.77 21.79
C ALA A 204 -6.58 -0.86 21.80
N ALA A 205 -5.44 -1.42 21.40
CA ALA A 205 -4.20 -0.70 21.19
C ALA A 205 -3.67 -0.97 19.78
N PHE A 206 -3.30 0.10 19.07
CA PHE A 206 -2.84 0.03 17.69
C PHE A 206 -1.45 0.62 17.58
N GLU A 207 -0.57 -0.14 16.95
CA GLU A 207 0.79 0.27 16.69
C GLU A 207 1.10 0.25 15.21
N ILE A 208 1.51 1.40 14.67
CA ILE A 208 1.55 1.66 13.24
C ILE A 208 3.00 1.58 12.75
N GLU A 209 3.30 0.56 11.96
CA GLU A 209 4.65 0.23 11.53
C GLU A 209 4.93 0.69 10.10
N HIS A 210 5.43 1.93 9.96
CA HIS A 210 5.66 2.56 8.66
C HIS A 210 7.07 2.29 8.08
N THR A 211 8.14 2.62 8.81
CA THR A 211 9.50 2.67 8.23
C THR A 211 10.51 1.71 8.83
N THR A 212 10.74 1.62 10.15
CA THR A 212 12.06 1.10 10.58
C THR A 212 12.19 0.20 11.81
N SER A 213 11.20 -0.04 12.68
CA SER A 213 11.37 -1.12 13.67
C SER A 213 10.07 -1.66 14.28
N ILE A 214 9.58 -2.77 13.71
CA ILE A 214 8.49 -3.60 14.29
C ILE A 214 8.76 -3.94 15.77
N TYR A 215 10.04 -4.03 16.14
CA TYR A 215 10.48 -4.41 17.47
C TYR A 215 10.09 -3.41 18.57
N SER A 216 10.14 -2.10 18.32
CA SER A 216 9.83 -1.09 19.35
C SER A 216 8.34 -1.01 19.65
N GLY A 217 7.50 -1.18 18.63
CA GLY A 217 6.05 -1.30 18.81
C GLY A 217 5.65 -2.55 19.58
N ILE A 218 6.24 -3.70 19.22
CA ILE A 218 6.04 -4.97 19.94
C ILE A 218 6.47 -4.88 21.40
N LEU A 219 7.59 -4.21 21.70
CA LEU A 219 8.07 -4.07 23.07
C LEU A 219 7.09 -3.25 23.94
N ARG A 220 6.57 -2.12 23.43
CA ARG A 220 5.57 -1.29 24.12
C ARG A 220 4.31 -2.07 24.48
N MET A 221 3.85 -2.95 23.59
CA MET A 221 2.70 -3.84 23.85
C MET A 221 3.03 -4.99 24.79
N SER A 222 4.27 -5.50 24.76
CA SER A 222 4.72 -6.55 25.67
C SER A 222 4.78 -6.05 27.11
N ASP A 223 5.23 -4.81 27.33
CA ASP A 223 5.22 -4.16 28.64
C ASP A 223 3.80 -4.02 29.20
N LEU A 224 2.82 -3.69 28.34
CA LEU A 224 1.40 -3.62 28.70
C LEU A 224 0.86 -4.99 29.14
N LEU A 225 1.16 -6.07 28.40
CA LEU A 225 0.73 -7.43 28.74
C LEU A 225 1.38 -7.95 30.03
N ALA A 226 2.67 -7.69 30.21
CA ALA A 226 3.44 -8.19 31.36
C ALA A 226 2.90 -7.65 32.69
N GLN A 227 2.41 -6.40 32.70
CA GLN A 227 1.91 -5.74 33.91
C GLN A 227 0.44 -6.05 34.22
N GLN A 228 -0.32 -6.60 33.26
CA GLN A 228 -1.74 -6.87 33.41
C GLN A 228 -2.14 -8.20 32.74
N PRO A 229 -1.74 -9.36 33.31
CA PRO A 229 -2.01 -10.67 32.71
C PRO A 229 -3.51 -11.01 32.60
N ASN A 230 -4.38 -10.31 33.33
CA ASN A 230 -5.84 -10.49 33.33
C ASN A 230 -6.59 -9.48 32.45
N ILE A 231 -5.88 -8.58 31.76
CA ILE A 231 -6.52 -7.58 30.91
C ILE A 231 -6.90 -8.18 29.55
N ASN A 232 -8.17 -7.96 29.16
CA ASN A 232 -8.68 -8.29 27.84
C ASN A 232 -8.55 -7.07 26.90
N ILE A 233 -7.31 -6.71 26.53
CA ILE A 233 -7.03 -5.70 25.50
C ILE A 233 -6.72 -6.42 24.19
N ASP A 234 -7.41 -6.03 23.13
CA ASP A 234 -7.03 -6.41 21.78
C ASP A 234 -5.83 -5.59 21.29
N LEU A 235 -4.77 -6.27 20.85
CA LEU A 235 -3.56 -5.63 20.34
C LEU A 235 -3.50 -5.76 18.82
N TYR A 236 -3.11 -4.67 18.15
CA TYR A 236 -3.04 -4.63 16.70
C TYR A 236 -1.73 -4.02 16.20
N ILE A 237 -1.04 -4.73 15.32
CA ILE A 237 0.01 -4.16 14.49
C ILE A 237 -0.62 -3.75 13.16
N VAL A 238 -0.61 -2.46 12.88
CA VAL A 238 -1.13 -1.89 11.64
C VAL A 238 0.05 -1.54 10.76
N ALA A 239 0.21 -2.24 9.63
CA ALA A 239 1.37 -2.00 8.76
C ALA A 239 1.00 -2.16 7.28
N PRO A 240 1.82 -1.63 6.35
CA PRO A 240 1.71 -1.96 4.94
C PRO A 240 1.62 -3.47 4.73
N ASP A 241 0.78 -3.91 3.79
CA ASP A 241 0.53 -5.31 3.46
C ASP A 241 1.83 -6.09 3.18
N VAL A 242 2.81 -5.40 2.58
CA VAL A 242 4.15 -5.92 2.30
C VAL A 242 4.97 -6.29 3.54
N ARG A 243 4.63 -5.74 4.71
CA ARG A 243 5.33 -6.02 5.98
C ARG A 243 4.69 -7.18 6.74
N ARG A 244 3.56 -7.73 6.28
CA ARG A 244 2.81 -8.79 6.96
C ARG A 244 3.68 -9.97 7.40
N ASP A 245 4.49 -10.53 6.49
CA ASP A 245 5.30 -11.71 6.81
C ASP A 245 6.47 -11.38 7.76
N LYS A 246 7.00 -10.15 7.67
CA LYS A 246 7.97 -9.64 8.64
C LYS A 246 7.34 -9.50 10.02
N VAL A 247 6.13 -8.95 10.11
CA VAL A 247 5.36 -8.87 11.36
C VAL A 247 5.10 -10.28 11.91
N LYS A 248 4.67 -11.23 11.06
CA LYS A 248 4.47 -12.63 11.44
C LYS A 248 5.73 -13.22 12.05
N THR A 249 6.88 -13.00 11.41
CA THR A 249 8.16 -13.52 11.88
C THR A 249 8.54 -12.95 13.24
N GLU A 250 8.42 -11.62 13.42
CA GLU A 250 8.78 -10.96 14.67
C GLU A 250 7.87 -11.36 15.83
N ILE A 251 6.54 -11.38 15.65
CA ILE A 251 5.63 -11.73 16.76
C ILE A 251 5.81 -13.19 17.21
N ASN A 252 6.20 -14.09 16.30
CA ASN A 252 6.39 -15.52 16.59
C ASN A 252 7.80 -15.84 17.11
N ARG A 253 8.63 -14.84 17.42
CA ARG A 253 9.92 -15.09 18.08
C ARG A 253 9.70 -15.78 19.45
N PRO A 254 10.60 -16.68 19.88
CA PRO A 254 10.44 -17.42 21.14
C PRO A 254 10.12 -16.54 22.35
N THR A 255 10.81 -15.39 22.46
CA THR A 255 10.61 -14.42 23.55
C THR A 255 9.17 -13.92 23.65
N PHE A 256 8.55 -13.55 22.52
CA PHE A 256 7.19 -13.02 22.49
C PHE A 256 6.12 -14.11 22.55
N ARG A 257 6.43 -15.32 22.05
CA ARG A 257 5.56 -16.49 22.24
C ARG A 257 5.38 -16.84 23.71
N ASN A 258 6.44 -16.79 24.50
CA ASN A 258 6.38 -17.08 25.94
C ASN A 258 5.57 -16.04 26.71
N LEU A 259 5.50 -14.80 26.21
CA LEU A 259 4.65 -13.72 26.73
C LEU A 259 3.20 -13.81 26.23
N GLY A 260 2.85 -14.81 25.41
CA GLY A 260 1.51 -14.97 24.86
C GLY A 260 1.14 -13.98 23.76
N LEU A 261 2.08 -13.14 23.30
CA LEU A 261 1.79 -12.04 22.36
C LEU A 261 1.08 -12.51 21.07
N PRO A 262 1.45 -13.63 20.41
CA PRO A 262 0.73 -14.09 19.21
C PRO A 262 -0.75 -14.46 19.43
N ARG A 263 -1.17 -14.68 20.69
CA ARG A 263 -2.58 -14.95 21.04
C ARG A 263 -3.39 -13.67 21.16
N HIS A 264 -2.75 -12.59 21.60
CA HIS A 264 -3.39 -11.30 21.89
C HIS A 264 -3.20 -10.26 20.79
N CYS A 265 -2.17 -10.41 19.95
CA CYS A 265 -1.80 -9.47 18.91
C CYS A 265 -2.21 -9.95 17.52
N ARG A 266 -2.99 -9.12 16.83
CA ARG A 266 -3.47 -9.34 15.45
C ARG A 266 -2.85 -8.33 14.49
N TYR A 267 -2.90 -8.63 13.21
CA TYR A 267 -2.38 -7.76 12.16
C TYR A 267 -3.50 -7.11 11.37
N ILE A 268 -3.34 -5.83 11.04
CA ILE A 268 -4.23 -5.09 10.13
C ILE A 268 -3.40 -4.52 8.99
N GLY A 269 -3.69 -4.96 7.76
CA GLY A 269 -3.09 -4.40 6.56
C GLY A 269 -3.66 -3.02 6.21
N TYR A 270 -2.80 -2.11 5.73
CA TYR A 270 -3.23 -0.79 5.29
C TYR A 270 -4.30 -0.86 4.21
N SER A 271 -4.13 -1.72 3.21
CA SER A 271 -5.09 -1.86 2.11
C SER A 271 -6.49 -2.22 2.61
N LYS A 272 -6.57 -3.11 3.59
CA LYS A 272 -7.83 -3.62 4.14
C LYS A 272 -8.51 -2.56 5.00
N LEU A 273 -7.75 -1.88 5.86
CA LEU A 273 -8.25 -0.78 6.70
C LEU A 273 -8.83 0.34 5.84
N THR A 274 -8.05 0.82 4.86
CA THR A 274 -8.45 1.98 4.04
C THR A 274 -9.63 1.65 3.14
N LYS A 275 -9.62 0.49 2.48
CA LYS A 275 -10.74 0.02 1.66
C LYS A 275 -12.03 -0.08 2.47
N LYS A 276 -11.98 -0.62 3.69
CA LYS A 276 -13.18 -0.77 4.54
C LYS A 276 -13.74 0.57 5.00
N ILE A 277 -12.88 1.50 5.39
CA ILE A 277 -13.31 2.85 5.80
C ILE A 277 -13.90 3.60 4.60
N GLU A 278 -13.29 3.51 3.42
CA GLU A 278 -13.83 4.13 2.21
C GLU A 278 -15.19 3.55 1.81
N GLN A 279 -15.37 2.23 1.92
CA GLN A 279 -16.67 1.59 1.71
C GLN A 279 -17.73 2.07 2.72
N ALA A 280 -17.37 2.16 4.00
CA ALA A 280 -18.28 2.60 5.05
C ALA A 280 -18.67 4.08 4.91
N LYS A 281 -17.75 4.94 4.46
CA LYS A 281 -18.04 6.33 4.11
C LYS A 281 -18.99 6.43 2.93
N ARG A 282 -18.71 5.73 1.82
CA ARG A 282 -19.55 5.75 0.61
C ARG A 282 -20.94 5.20 0.84
N GLY A 283 -21.07 4.16 1.65
CA GLY A 283 -22.35 3.56 1.99
C GLY A 283 -23.13 4.30 3.09
N GLY A 284 -22.57 5.35 3.69
CA GLY A 284 -23.25 6.14 4.73
C GLY A 284 -23.48 5.40 6.05
N PHE A 285 -22.82 4.25 6.28
CA PHE A 285 -23.03 3.41 7.46
C PHE A 285 -21.87 3.43 8.45
N LEU A 286 -20.95 4.39 8.33
CA LEU A 286 -19.83 4.58 9.26
C LEU A 286 -20.28 4.61 10.74
N HIS A 287 -21.44 5.21 11.03
CA HIS A 287 -22.03 5.31 12.37
C HIS A 287 -22.77 4.04 12.85
N HIS A 288 -22.98 3.06 11.97
CA HIS A 288 -23.57 1.76 12.30
C HIS A 288 -22.49 0.71 12.59
N LEU A 289 -21.22 1.04 12.35
CA LEU A 289 -20.10 0.19 12.74
C LEU A 289 -20.07 0.06 14.27
N ASN A 290 -19.61 -1.10 14.72
CA ASN A 290 -19.34 -1.36 16.12
C ASN A 290 -17.90 -1.92 16.25
N HIS A 291 -17.48 -2.23 17.48
CA HIS A 291 -16.13 -2.70 17.75
C HIS A 291 -15.76 -4.04 17.05
N THR A 292 -16.73 -4.87 16.64
CA THR A 292 -16.47 -6.12 15.91
C THR A 292 -15.93 -5.88 14.50
N ILE A 293 -15.93 -4.63 14.01
CA ILE A 293 -15.28 -4.27 12.75
C ILE A 293 -13.79 -4.67 12.73
N LEU A 294 -13.15 -4.68 13.90
CA LEU A 294 -11.76 -5.10 14.03
C LEU A 294 -11.58 -6.60 13.80
N ASP A 295 -12.60 -7.43 14.06
CA ASP A 295 -12.57 -8.86 13.78
C ASP A 295 -12.61 -9.13 12.27
N GLU A 296 -13.31 -8.28 11.52
CA GLU A 296 -13.32 -8.36 10.05
C GLU A 296 -12.01 -7.86 9.45
N LEU A 297 -11.39 -6.84 10.04
CA LEU A 297 -10.17 -6.21 9.55
C LEU A 297 -8.92 -7.02 9.91
N ALA A 298 -8.85 -7.49 11.14
CA ALA A 298 -7.63 -8.07 11.69
C ALA A 298 -7.51 -9.56 11.37
N GLU A 299 -6.28 -10.00 11.17
CA GLU A 299 -5.96 -11.42 11.02
C GLU A 299 -5.00 -11.88 12.11
N ARG A 300 -5.12 -13.15 12.51
CA ARG A 300 -4.15 -13.78 13.40
C ARG A 300 -2.97 -14.27 12.59
N LEU A 301 -1.77 -13.88 13.01
CA LEU A 301 -0.52 -14.30 12.38
C LEU A 301 0.09 -15.47 13.16
N THR A 302 -0.66 -16.56 13.35
CA THR A 302 -0.14 -17.78 14.00
C THR A 302 0.74 -18.58 13.03
N ASN A 303 1.69 -19.32 13.59
CA ASN A 303 2.44 -20.35 12.86
C ASN A 303 1.53 -21.51 12.48
#